data_AF-A0A3Q3IUU2-F1
#
_entry.id   AF-A0A3Q3IUU2-F1
#
_cell.length_a   1.000
_cell.length_b   1.000
_cell.length_c   1.000
_cell.angle_alpha   90.00
_cell.angle_beta   90.00
_cell.angle_gamma   90.00
#
_symmetry.space_group_name_H-M   'P 1'
#
loop_
_entity.id
_entity.type
_entity.pdbx_description
1 polymer ?
#
loop_
_entity_poly.entity_id
_entity_poly.type
_entity_poly.pdbx_seq_one_letter_code
_entity_poly.pdbx_strand_id
1 'polypeptide(L)'
;MRFARSKRTLRLKTIDSCFEELKDSRLVEETFTVDEVREMLDGLQAVVRGEVEIELINTAHTNVLLLRQLFSQAEKFYLRLQSDISELENRELLEQVAEFEKTDFKTTNKINQETSKPKLAPLNEGGVCELLNKEIARLQEENDKLKGRLRTLESQAMSALDEKTKAESALKDLQKVQGEQQEISSLEDTVAALKESYERSLSVNAASKKDLQENLISAKHELLQVQEQLALAEKELEKKFQQTAAYRNMKDILTKKNEQIKEIRKRLQRYEPDE
;
A
#
# COMPACT_ATOMS: atom_id res chain seq x y z
N MET A 1 -10.41 59.60 -17.69
CA MET A 1 -10.05 61.02 -17.43
C MET A 1 -10.49 62.01 -18.52
N ARG A 2 -10.52 61.65 -19.82
CA ARG A 2 -10.91 62.60 -20.89
C ARG A 2 -12.31 63.23 -20.72
N PHE A 3 -13.28 62.40 -20.34
CA PHE A 3 -14.66 62.84 -20.12
C PHE A 3 -14.76 63.93 -19.03
N ALA A 4 -14.21 63.66 -17.84
CA ALA A 4 -14.23 64.60 -16.71
C ALA A 4 -13.53 65.93 -17.04
N ARG A 5 -12.37 65.86 -17.73
CA ARG A 5 -11.66 67.07 -18.16
C ARG A 5 -12.45 67.89 -19.19
N SER A 6 -13.03 67.24 -20.20
CA SER A 6 -13.86 67.92 -21.21
C SER A 6 -15.05 68.64 -20.58
N LYS A 7 -15.73 67.95 -19.64
CA LYS A 7 -16.84 68.50 -18.88
C LYS A 7 -16.41 69.73 -18.06
N ARG A 8 -15.28 69.64 -17.34
CA ARG A 8 -14.70 70.78 -16.61
C ARG A 8 -14.43 71.97 -17.54
N THR A 9 -13.80 71.75 -18.70
CA THR A 9 -13.55 72.85 -19.66
C THR A 9 -14.85 73.48 -20.16
N LEU A 10 -15.88 72.68 -20.45
CA LEU A 10 -17.17 73.20 -20.87
C LEU A 10 -17.81 74.07 -19.76
N ARG A 11 -17.72 73.63 -18.51
CA ARG A 11 -18.27 74.38 -17.37
C ARG A 11 -17.53 75.68 -17.10
N LEU A 12 -16.21 75.69 -17.23
CA LEU A 12 -15.43 76.93 -17.17
C LEU A 12 -15.89 77.92 -18.25
N LYS A 13 -16.13 77.45 -19.49
CA LYS A 13 -16.68 78.30 -20.54
C LYS A 13 -18.07 78.83 -20.21
N THR A 14 -18.94 78.02 -19.60
CA THR A 14 -20.27 78.48 -19.16
C THR A 14 -20.15 79.60 -18.13
N ILE A 15 -19.24 79.45 -17.15
CA ILE A 15 -18.97 80.50 -16.17
C ILE A 15 -18.45 81.75 -16.86
N ASP A 16 -17.44 81.64 -17.74
CA ASP A 16 -16.90 82.76 -18.50
C ASP A 16 -18.01 83.48 -19.30
N SER A 17 -18.92 82.73 -19.92
CA SER A 17 -20.07 83.29 -20.63
C SER A 17 -21.01 84.09 -19.72
N CYS A 18 -21.22 83.72 -18.46
CA CYS A 18 -22.01 84.53 -17.53
C CYS A 18 -21.37 85.91 -17.28
N PHE A 19 -20.04 85.96 -17.19
CA PHE A 19 -19.30 87.22 -17.02
C PHE A 19 -19.34 88.07 -18.30
N GLU A 20 -19.15 87.46 -19.47
CA GLU A 20 -19.26 88.18 -20.75
C GLU A 20 -20.69 88.68 -21.00
N GLU A 21 -21.71 87.90 -20.68
CA GLU A 21 -23.12 88.32 -20.80
C GLU A 21 -23.41 89.54 -19.92
N LEU A 22 -22.87 89.60 -18.69
CA LEU A 22 -23.02 90.78 -17.84
C LEU A 22 -22.32 92.01 -18.45
N LYS A 23 -21.10 91.84 -18.97
CA LYS A 23 -20.34 92.93 -19.61
C LYS A 23 -21.09 93.48 -20.82
N ASP A 24 -21.58 92.60 -21.68
CA ASP A 24 -22.23 92.97 -22.94
C ASP A 24 -23.64 93.54 -22.75
N SER A 25 -24.36 93.10 -21.71
CA SER A 25 -25.77 93.47 -21.50
C SER A 25 -25.99 94.57 -20.46
N ARG A 26 -25.20 94.61 -19.38
CA ARG A 26 -25.41 95.53 -18.26
C ARG A 26 -24.30 96.55 -18.07
N LEU A 27 -23.07 96.25 -18.51
CA LEU A 27 -21.93 97.16 -18.38
C LEU A 27 -21.72 98.03 -19.64
N VAL A 28 -22.80 98.63 -20.15
CA VAL A 28 -22.81 99.38 -21.43
C VAL A 28 -22.73 100.90 -21.25
N GLU A 29 -23.03 101.38 -20.04
CA GLU A 29 -23.07 102.82 -19.72
C GLU A 29 -21.70 103.35 -19.27
N GLU A 30 -21.42 104.63 -19.51
CA GLU A 30 -20.13 105.25 -19.15
C GLU A 30 -19.99 105.54 -17.64
N THR A 31 -21.11 105.64 -16.92
CA THR A 31 -21.13 105.98 -15.48
C THR A 31 -22.14 105.13 -14.75
N PHE A 32 -21.75 104.57 -13.60
CA PHE A 32 -22.62 103.80 -12.72
C PHE A 32 -22.57 104.34 -11.29
N THR A 33 -23.70 104.26 -10.59
CA THR A 33 -23.75 104.45 -9.14
C THR A 33 -23.22 103.22 -8.40
N VAL A 34 -22.81 103.42 -7.15
CA VAL A 34 -22.31 102.31 -6.31
C VAL A 34 -23.37 101.25 -6.08
N ASP A 35 -24.64 101.64 -5.97
CA ASP A 35 -25.74 100.71 -5.70
C ASP A 35 -26.08 99.87 -6.93
N GLU A 36 -26.06 100.44 -8.14
CA GLU A 36 -26.21 99.70 -9.40
C GLU A 36 -25.09 98.69 -9.59
N VAL A 37 -23.84 99.07 -9.33
CA VAL A 37 -22.69 98.14 -9.41
C VAL A 37 -22.83 97.00 -8.40
N ARG A 38 -23.28 97.29 -7.18
CA ARG A 38 -23.54 96.24 -6.16
C ARG A 38 -24.63 95.28 -6.62
N GLU A 39 -25.75 95.79 -7.12
CA GLU A 39 -26.85 94.94 -7.61
C GLU A 39 -26.40 94.04 -8.77
N MET A 40 -25.61 94.58 -9.72
CA MET A 40 -25.06 93.81 -10.82
C MET A 40 -24.12 92.69 -10.34
N LEU A 41 -23.24 92.99 -9.37
CA LEU A 41 -22.32 92.00 -8.79
C LEU A 41 -23.06 90.93 -7.98
N ASP A 42 -24.07 91.31 -7.20
CA ASP A 42 -24.88 90.36 -6.43
C ASP A 42 -25.68 89.42 -7.36
N GLY A 43 -26.22 89.96 -8.45
CA GLY A 43 -26.88 89.19 -9.50
C GLY A 43 -25.95 88.19 -10.18
N LEU A 44 -24.75 88.64 -10.57
CA LEU A 44 -23.72 87.77 -11.15
C LEU A 44 -23.27 86.68 -10.18
N GLN A 45 -23.06 87.04 -8.91
CA GLN A 45 -22.70 86.09 -7.86
C GLN A 45 -23.77 85.01 -7.70
N ALA A 46 -25.06 85.37 -7.71
CA ALA A 46 -26.14 84.41 -7.61
C ALA A 46 -26.16 83.42 -8.80
N VAL A 47 -25.99 83.92 -10.03
CA VAL A 47 -25.95 83.10 -11.24
C VAL A 47 -24.75 82.15 -11.22
N VAL A 48 -23.54 82.68 -11.00
CA VAL A 48 -22.30 81.87 -10.98
C VAL A 48 -22.35 80.84 -9.85
N ARG A 49 -22.87 81.20 -8.67
CA ARG A 49 -23.05 80.25 -7.56
C ARG A 49 -24.00 79.12 -7.95
N GLY A 50 -25.10 79.42 -8.63
CA GLY A 50 -26.04 78.42 -9.14
C GLY A 50 -25.38 77.45 -10.13
N GLU A 51 -24.63 77.96 -11.10
CA GLU A 51 -23.90 77.14 -12.07
C GLU A 51 -22.87 76.21 -11.40
N VAL A 52 -22.11 76.73 -10.43
CA VAL A 52 -21.13 75.94 -9.67
C VAL A 52 -21.82 74.87 -8.83
N GLU A 53 -22.91 75.21 -8.14
CA GLU A 53 -23.66 74.26 -7.31
C GLU A 53 -24.25 73.11 -8.15
N ILE A 54 -24.86 73.43 -9.29
CA ILE A 54 -25.38 72.44 -10.23
C ILE A 54 -24.25 71.52 -10.71
N GLU A 55 -23.06 72.05 -11.02
CA GLU A 55 -21.95 71.21 -11.46
C GLU A 55 -21.38 70.32 -10.34
N LEU A 56 -21.29 70.82 -9.11
CA LEU A 56 -20.86 70.02 -7.95
C LEU A 56 -21.81 68.85 -7.71
N ILE A 57 -23.13 69.11 -7.73
CA ILE A 57 -24.17 68.08 -7.61
C ILE A 57 -24.04 67.06 -8.74
N ASN A 58 -23.92 67.54 -10.00
CA ASN A 58 -23.78 66.65 -11.15
C ASN A 58 -22.50 65.81 -11.09
N THR A 59 -21.41 66.36 -10.56
CA THR A 59 -20.15 65.62 -10.36
C THR A 59 -20.35 64.51 -9.34
N ALA A 60 -20.98 64.78 -8.20
CA ALA A 60 -21.31 63.77 -7.21
C ALA A 60 -22.19 62.66 -7.80
N HIS A 61 -23.28 63.02 -8.48
CA HIS A 61 -24.18 62.05 -9.14
C HIS A 61 -23.46 61.20 -10.18
N THR A 62 -22.63 61.81 -11.02
CA THR A 62 -21.87 61.10 -12.05
C THR A 62 -20.88 60.12 -11.42
N ASN A 63 -20.19 60.52 -10.35
CA ASN A 63 -19.24 59.65 -9.65
C ASN A 63 -19.95 58.48 -8.97
N VAL A 64 -21.11 58.70 -8.34
CA VAL A 64 -21.92 57.63 -7.75
C VAL A 64 -22.38 56.63 -8.81
N LEU A 65 -22.82 57.11 -9.98
CA LEU A 65 -23.21 56.24 -11.09
C LEU A 65 -22.03 55.40 -11.61
N LEU A 66 -20.85 56.02 -11.75
CA LEU A 66 -19.63 55.32 -12.15
C LEU A 66 -19.27 54.24 -11.13
N LEU A 67 -19.26 54.56 -9.83
CA LEU A 67 -18.97 53.59 -8.76
C LEU A 67 -19.98 52.44 -8.77
N ARG A 68 -21.28 52.74 -8.91
CA ARG A 68 -22.31 51.71 -9.04
C ARG A 68 -22.05 50.77 -10.23
N GLN A 69 -21.65 51.32 -11.37
CA GLN A 69 -21.33 50.52 -12.56
C GLN A 69 -20.08 49.65 -12.34
N LEU A 70 -19.04 50.18 -11.69
CA LEU A 70 -17.83 49.44 -11.37
C LEU A 70 -18.09 48.32 -10.36
N PHE A 71 -18.86 48.60 -9.29
CA PHE A 71 -19.20 47.60 -8.28
C PHE A 71 -20.09 46.49 -8.86
N SER A 72 -21.05 46.83 -9.72
CA SER A 72 -21.86 45.81 -10.40
C SER A 72 -21.01 44.91 -11.31
N GLN A 73 -19.95 45.43 -11.93
CA GLN A 73 -19.00 44.60 -12.68
C GLN A 73 -18.16 43.74 -11.74
N ALA A 74 -17.60 44.32 -10.67
CA ALA A 74 -16.80 43.60 -9.69
C ALA A 74 -17.58 42.45 -9.03
N GLU A 75 -18.87 42.65 -8.72
CA GLU A 75 -19.77 41.63 -8.18
C GLU A 75 -19.95 40.46 -9.15
N LYS A 76 -20.14 40.72 -10.46
CA LYS A 76 -20.23 39.67 -11.49
C LYS A 76 -18.96 38.82 -11.58
N PHE A 77 -17.81 39.40 -11.25
CA PHE A 77 -16.51 38.71 -11.23
C PHE A 77 -16.11 38.24 -9.83
N TYR A 78 -17.00 38.33 -8.84
CA TYR A 78 -16.77 37.94 -7.44
C TYR A 78 -15.51 38.57 -6.82
N LEU A 79 -15.17 39.79 -7.23
CA LEU A 79 -14.04 40.54 -6.70
C LEU A 79 -14.40 41.15 -5.34
N ARG A 80 -13.51 41.01 -4.36
CA ARG A 80 -13.61 41.72 -3.08
C ARG A 80 -12.92 43.06 -3.20
N LEU A 81 -13.68 44.14 -3.06
CA LEU A 81 -13.16 45.50 -3.10
C LEU A 81 -13.04 46.04 -1.67
N GLN A 82 -11.92 46.68 -1.38
CA GLN A 82 -11.68 47.43 -0.15
C GLN A 82 -11.33 48.86 -0.54
N SER A 83 -11.93 49.83 0.15
CA SER A 83 -11.65 51.26 -0.05
C SER A 83 -11.06 51.82 1.23
N ASP A 84 -9.87 52.41 1.13
CA ASP A 84 -9.29 53.20 2.21
C ASP A 84 -9.67 54.66 2.03
N ILE A 85 -10.53 55.16 2.92
CA ILE A 85 -11.01 56.54 2.87
C ILE A 85 -9.88 57.52 3.20
N SER A 86 -8.87 57.08 3.95
CA SER A 86 -7.73 57.89 4.37
C SER A 86 -6.85 58.34 3.21
N GLU A 87 -6.90 57.61 2.09
CA GLU A 87 -6.13 57.94 0.88
C GLU A 87 -6.80 58.98 -0.02
N LEU A 88 -8.12 59.21 0.12
CA LEU A 88 -8.88 60.09 -0.78
C LEU A 88 -8.47 61.57 -0.68
N GLU A 89 -7.99 62.01 0.48
CA GLU A 89 -7.48 63.37 0.71
C GLU A 89 -5.95 63.44 0.64
N ASN A 90 -5.29 62.35 0.24
CA ASN A 90 -3.84 62.33 0.13
C ASN A 90 -3.40 63.26 -1.01
N ARG A 91 -2.77 64.37 -0.64
CA ARG A 91 -2.29 65.41 -1.55
C ARG A 91 -1.32 64.87 -2.60
N GLU A 92 -0.46 63.91 -2.25
CA GLU A 92 0.50 63.31 -3.18
C GLU A 92 -0.23 62.50 -4.26
N LEU A 93 -1.20 61.68 -3.89
CA LEU A 93 -2.01 60.91 -4.84
C LEU A 93 -2.83 61.84 -5.75
N LEU A 94 -3.41 62.91 -5.21
CA LEU A 94 -4.13 63.92 -5.99
C LEU A 94 -3.19 64.63 -6.99
N GLU A 95 -1.95 64.92 -6.59
CA GLU A 95 -0.96 65.54 -7.48
C GLU A 95 -0.50 64.58 -8.59
N GLN A 96 -0.33 63.30 -8.28
CA GLN A 96 -0.04 62.27 -9.30
C GLN A 96 -1.17 62.16 -10.33
N VAL A 97 -2.44 62.16 -9.87
CA VAL A 97 -3.61 62.19 -10.77
C VAL A 97 -3.62 63.47 -11.62
N ALA A 98 -3.31 64.63 -11.03
CA ALA A 98 -3.24 65.89 -11.74
C ALA A 98 -2.11 65.91 -12.79
N GLU A 99 -0.96 65.32 -12.51
CA GLU A 99 0.14 65.22 -13.48
C GLU A 99 -0.20 64.23 -14.60
N PHE A 100 -0.88 63.12 -14.28
CA PHE A 100 -1.42 62.19 -15.26
C PHE A 100 -2.39 62.88 -16.23
N GLU A 101 -3.28 63.76 -15.73
CA GLU A 101 -4.17 64.55 -16.59
C GLU A 101 -3.42 65.48 -17.57
N LYS A 102 -2.23 65.97 -17.20
CA LYS A 102 -1.41 66.86 -18.03
C LYS A 102 -0.63 66.08 -19.09
N THR A 103 -0.04 64.94 -18.71
CA THR A 103 0.87 64.16 -19.57
C THR A 103 0.13 63.44 -20.69
N ASP A 104 -1.02 62.83 -20.41
CA ASP A 104 -1.84 62.06 -21.37
C ASP A 104 -2.32 62.84 -22.60
N PHE A 105 -2.19 64.17 -22.58
CA PHE A 105 -2.66 65.07 -23.65
C PHE A 105 -1.58 65.97 -24.25
N LYS A 106 -0.39 66.08 -23.64
CA LYS A 106 0.75 66.77 -24.27
C LYS A 106 1.32 65.98 -25.46
N THR A 107 1.05 64.68 -25.53
CA THR A 107 1.54 63.77 -26.58
C THR A 107 0.87 63.99 -27.95
N THR A 108 -0.16 64.83 -28.06
CA THR A 108 -0.86 65.08 -29.33
C THR A 108 -0.24 66.18 -30.20
N ASN A 109 0.68 67.00 -29.66
CA ASN A 109 1.29 68.13 -30.39
C ASN A 109 2.72 67.85 -30.89
N LYS A 110 3.18 66.60 -30.85
CA LYS A 110 4.44 66.21 -31.49
C LYS A 110 4.19 65.21 -32.62
N ILE A 111 4.21 65.77 -33.83
CA ILE A 111 4.84 65.20 -35.03
C ILE A 111 4.07 64.06 -35.71
N ASN A 112 3.78 64.32 -36.99
CA ASN A 112 3.62 63.34 -38.05
C ASN A 112 4.77 62.31 -38.01
N GLN A 113 4.62 61.24 -37.25
CA GLN A 113 5.33 59.99 -37.48
C GLN A 113 4.29 58.89 -37.57
N GLU A 114 4.07 58.44 -38.80
CA GLU A 114 3.48 57.16 -39.14
C GLU A 114 4.38 56.04 -38.60
N THR A 115 4.30 55.79 -37.30
CA THR A 115 4.76 54.54 -36.71
C THR A 115 3.63 54.07 -35.84
N SER A 116 2.82 53.17 -36.41
CA SER A 116 1.92 52.23 -35.76
C SER A 116 1.69 52.52 -34.27
N LYS A 117 0.73 53.40 -33.98
CA LYS A 117 0.10 53.39 -32.66
C LYS A 117 -0.40 51.96 -32.44
N PRO A 118 -0.06 51.26 -31.34
CA PRO A 118 -0.78 50.06 -30.98
C PRO A 118 -2.23 50.53 -30.81
N LYS A 119 -3.11 50.12 -31.73
CA LYS A 119 -4.55 50.26 -31.55
C LYS A 119 -4.83 49.62 -30.20
N LEU A 120 -5.35 50.40 -29.26
CA LEU A 120 -5.88 49.85 -28.02
C LEU A 120 -6.85 48.75 -28.43
N ALA A 121 -6.49 47.51 -28.08
CA ALA A 121 -7.32 46.37 -28.33
C ALA A 121 -8.67 46.61 -27.61
N PRO A 122 -9.79 46.14 -28.18
CA PRO A 122 -11.09 46.27 -27.53
C PRO A 122 -11.03 45.74 -26.10
N LEU A 123 -11.63 46.46 -25.15
CA LEU A 123 -11.68 46.12 -23.72
C LEU A 123 -12.33 44.75 -23.39
N ASN A 124 -12.76 44.01 -24.42
CA ASN A 124 -13.36 42.70 -24.27
C ASN A 124 -12.32 41.57 -24.13
N GLU A 125 -11.03 41.83 -24.43
CA GLU A 125 -9.99 40.77 -24.47
C GLU A 125 -8.66 41.15 -23.79
N GLY A 126 -8.36 42.43 -23.54
CA GLY A 126 -7.06 42.86 -23.01
C GLY A 126 -7.04 43.00 -21.49
N GLY A 127 -6.28 42.16 -20.80
CA GLY A 127 -5.98 42.28 -19.37
C GLY A 127 -6.49 41.10 -18.54
N VAL A 128 -7.78 41.06 -18.22
CA VAL A 128 -8.36 39.97 -17.41
C VAL A 128 -8.37 38.65 -18.18
N CYS A 129 -8.70 38.67 -19.47
CA CYS A 129 -8.69 37.47 -20.30
C CYS A 129 -7.26 36.94 -20.52
N GLU A 130 -6.27 37.84 -20.66
CA GLU A 130 -4.85 37.45 -20.72
C GLU A 130 -4.34 36.88 -19.39
N LEU A 131 -4.71 37.46 -18.25
CA LEU A 131 -4.39 36.93 -16.92
C LEU A 131 -5.06 35.58 -16.69
N LEU A 132 -6.32 35.43 -17.09
CA LEU A 132 -7.05 34.17 -17.04
C LEU A 132 -6.38 33.12 -17.95
N ASN A 133 -6.00 33.47 -19.17
CA ASN A 133 -5.29 32.58 -20.09
C ASN A 133 -3.92 32.17 -19.55
N LYS A 134 -3.19 33.08 -18.89
CA LYS A 134 -1.93 32.76 -18.18
C LYS A 134 -2.17 31.80 -17.02
N GLU A 135 -3.21 32.02 -16.23
CA GLU A 135 -3.57 31.14 -15.11
C GLU A 135 -4.04 29.77 -15.62
N ILE A 136 -4.83 29.73 -16.69
CA ILE A 136 -5.24 28.50 -17.38
C ILE A 136 -4.01 27.75 -17.89
N ALA A 137 -3.07 28.43 -18.55
CA ALA A 137 -1.84 27.80 -19.04
C ALA A 137 -0.99 27.25 -17.87
N ARG A 138 -0.85 27.99 -16.77
CA ARG A 138 -0.14 27.53 -15.57
C ARG A 138 -0.81 26.30 -14.97
N LEU A 139 -2.14 26.32 -14.82
CA LEU A 139 -2.92 25.20 -14.29
C LEU A 139 -2.90 23.98 -15.20
N GLN A 140 -2.82 24.18 -16.52
CA GLN A 140 -2.65 23.10 -17.50
C GLN A 140 -1.26 22.46 -17.39
N GLU A 141 -0.20 23.26 -17.30
CA GLU A 141 1.17 22.77 -17.11
C GLU A 141 1.30 22.00 -15.78
N GLU A 142 0.71 22.53 -14.70
CA GLU A 142 0.71 21.85 -13.40
C GLU A 142 -0.09 20.54 -13.45
N ASN A 143 -1.24 20.51 -14.14
CA ASN A 143 -2.00 19.29 -14.38
C ASN A 143 -1.21 18.24 -15.16
N ASP A 144 -0.51 18.64 -16.22
CA ASP A 144 0.27 17.72 -17.04
C ASP A 144 1.48 17.17 -16.27
N LYS A 145 2.11 18.00 -15.42
CA LYS A 145 3.15 17.56 -14.51
C LYS A 145 2.63 16.57 -13.46
N LEU A 146 1.46 16.82 -12.89
CA LEU A 146 0.80 15.92 -11.95
C LEU A 146 0.41 14.60 -12.62
N LYS A 147 -0.18 14.63 -13.82
CA LYS A 147 -0.48 13.43 -14.62
C LYS A 147 0.79 12.64 -14.95
N GLY A 148 1.89 13.33 -15.29
CA GLY A 148 3.19 12.71 -15.52
C GLY A 148 3.69 11.98 -14.28
N ARG A 149 3.66 12.64 -13.11
CA ARG A 149 4.00 12.02 -11.82
C ARG A 149 3.13 10.80 -11.50
N LEU A 150 1.82 10.93 -11.73
CA LEU A 150 0.86 9.86 -11.48
C LEU A 150 1.17 8.63 -12.34
N ARG A 151 1.42 8.81 -13.64
CA ARG A 151 1.86 7.72 -14.53
C ARG A 151 3.17 7.05 -14.06
N THR A 152 4.14 7.84 -13.60
CA THR A 152 5.40 7.27 -13.09
C THR A 152 5.19 6.46 -11.81
N LEU A 153 4.34 6.94 -10.90
CA LEU A 153 4.00 6.21 -9.68
C LEU A 153 3.20 4.95 -9.98
N GLU A 154 2.26 5.00 -10.92
CA GLU A 154 1.50 3.82 -11.38
C GLU A 154 2.44 2.76 -11.96
N SER A 155 3.39 3.15 -12.81
CA SER A 155 4.38 2.23 -13.37
C SER A 155 5.28 1.62 -12.29
N GLN A 156 5.71 2.41 -11.31
CA GLN A 156 6.48 1.91 -10.16
C GLN A 156 5.66 0.94 -9.30
N ALA A 157 4.39 1.24 -9.04
CA ALA A 157 3.51 0.37 -8.28
C ALA A 157 3.25 -0.95 -8.99
N MET A 158 3.06 -0.93 -10.32
CA MET A 158 2.96 -2.15 -11.12
C MET A 158 4.24 -2.99 -11.08
N SER A 159 5.41 -2.36 -11.25
CA SER A 159 6.70 -3.08 -11.15
C SER A 159 6.90 -3.72 -9.78
N ALA A 160 6.59 -2.97 -8.71
CA ALA A 160 6.67 -3.48 -7.34
C ALA A 160 5.68 -4.63 -7.09
N LEU A 161 4.50 -4.60 -7.70
CA LEU A 161 3.52 -5.69 -7.62
C LEU A 161 4.01 -6.95 -8.35
N ASP A 162 4.61 -6.79 -9.53
CA ASP A 162 5.22 -7.90 -10.29
C ASP A 162 6.41 -8.51 -9.53
N GLU A 163 7.24 -7.68 -8.90
CA GLU A 163 8.33 -8.17 -8.04
C GLU A 163 7.80 -8.90 -6.81
N LYS A 164 6.76 -8.34 -6.16
CA LYS A 164 6.09 -8.98 -5.01
C LYS A 164 5.52 -10.34 -5.39
N THR A 165 4.81 -10.45 -6.51
CA THR A 165 4.21 -11.73 -6.95
C THR A 165 5.28 -12.77 -7.28
N LYS A 166 6.38 -12.38 -7.92
CA LYS A 166 7.54 -13.26 -8.14
C LYS A 166 8.14 -13.72 -6.80
N ALA A 167 8.36 -12.80 -5.87
CA ALA A 167 8.89 -13.15 -4.54
C ALA A 167 7.95 -14.09 -3.76
N GLU A 168 6.63 -13.86 -3.81
CA GLU A 168 5.63 -14.74 -3.20
C GLU A 168 5.64 -16.15 -3.82
N SER A 169 5.76 -16.26 -5.14
CA SER A 169 5.90 -17.58 -5.79
C SER A 169 7.17 -18.31 -5.36
N ALA A 170 8.31 -17.62 -5.32
CA ALA A 170 9.59 -18.18 -4.89
C ALA A 170 9.54 -18.64 -3.42
N LEU A 171 8.91 -17.84 -2.55
CA LEU A 171 8.70 -18.20 -1.14
C LEU A 171 7.85 -19.47 -0.99
N LYS A 172 6.78 -19.59 -1.78
CA LYS A 172 5.91 -20.78 -1.77
C LYS A 172 6.65 -22.03 -2.21
N ASP A 173 7.51 -21.93 -3.22
CA ASP A 173 8.31 -23.08 -3.67
C ASP A 173 9.40 -23.45 -2.66
N LEU A 174 10.05 -22.47 -2.02
CA LEU A 174 10.96 -22.72 -0.90
C LEU A 174 10.26 -23.43 0.27
N GLN A 175 9.03 -23.03 0.62
CA GLN A 175 8.25 -23.68 1.67
C GLN A 175 7.92 -25.14 1.34
N LYS A 176 7.62 -25.46 0.07
CA LYS A 176 7.41 -26.86 -0.34
C LYS A 176 8.67 -27.69 -0.14
N VAL A 177 9.82 -27.19 -0.61
CA VAL A 177 11.12 -27.87 -0.45
C VAL A 177 11.46 -28.06 1.02
N GLN A 178 11.17 -27.06 1.86
CA GLN A 178 11.38 -27.17 3.31
C GLN A 178 10.46 -28.22 3.96
N GLY A 179 9.20 -28.31 3.51
CA GLY A 179 8.26 -29.35 3.94
C GLY A 179 8.73 -30.75 3.54
N GLU A 180 9.17 -30.93 2.29
CA GLU A 180 9.77 -32.17 1.80
C GLU A 180 11.03 -32.54 2.60
N GLN A 181 11.87 -31.56 2.94
CA GLN A 181 13.06 -31.79 3.76
C GLN A 181 12.72 -32.24 5.20
N GLN A 182 11.66 -31.68 5.80
CA GLN A 182 11.17 -32.13 7.11
C GLN A 182 10.61 -33.55 7.05
N GLU A 183 9.87 -33.89 5.99
CA GLU A 183 9.33 -35.23 5.78
C GLU A 183 10.47 -36.25 5.60
N ILE A 184 11.50 -35.92 4.81
CA ILE A 184 12.72 -36.73 4.66
C ILE A 184 13.41 -36.93 6.01
N SER A 185 13.62 -35.87 6.80
CA SER A 185 14.22 -36.00 8.13
C SER A 185 13.40 -36.90 9.06
N SER A 186 12.06 -36.82 9.01
CA SER A 186 11.20 -37.69 9.81
C SER A 186 11.27 -39.15 9.34
N LEU A 187 11.36 -39.39 8.03
CA LEU A 187 11.54 -40.73 7.48
C LEU A 187 12.90 -41.31 7.87
N GLU A 188 13.97 -40.51 7.82
CA GLU A 188 15.30 -40.90 8.30
C GLU A 188 15.27 -41.34 9.77
N ASP A 189 14.60 -40.59 10.64
CA ASP A 189 14.41 -40.95 12.05
C ASP A 189 13.62 -42.27 12.21
N THR A 190 12.54 -42.46 11.43
CA THR A 190 11.78 -43.74 11.47
C THR A 190 12.61 -44.93 10.98
N VAL A 191 13.42 -44.74 9.95
CA VAL A 191 14.32 -45.78 9.41
C VAL A 191 15.40 -46.11 10.42
N ALA A 192 15.97 -45.11 11.10
CA ALA A 192 16.94 -45.32 12.17
C ALA A 192 16.31 -46.12 13.34
N ALA A 193 15.11 -45.75 13.77
CA ALA A 193 14.38 -46.46 14.83
C ALA A 193 14.02 -47.91 14.42
N LEU A 194 13.55 -48.10 13.19
CA LEU A 194 13.28 -49.43 12.62
C LEU A 194 14.55 -50.29 12.59
N LYS A 195 15.68 -49.73 12.14
CA LYS A 195 16.96 -50.43 12.11
C LYS A 195 17.41 -50.84 13.51
N GLU A 196 17.30 -49.95 14.48
CA GLU A 196 17.63 -50.27 15.87
C GLU A 196 16.72 -51.37 16.45
N SER A 197 15.41 -51.30 16.17
CA SER A 197 14.45 -52.33 16.59
C SER A 197 14.76 -53.71 15.97
N TYR A 198 15.20 -53.71 14.71
CA TYR A 198 15.55 -54.92 13.96
C TYR A 198 16.84 -55.55 14.51
N GLU A 199 17.87 -54.75 14.77
CA GLU A 199 19.11 -55.20 15.41
C GLU A 199 18.85 -55.77 16.82
N ARG A 200 18.01 -55.11 17.63
CA ARG A 200 17.59 -55.65 18.93
C ARG A 200 16.86 -56.99 18.77
N SER A 201 15.89 -57.09 17.86
CA SER A 201 15.17 -58.34 17.60
C SER A 201 16.08 -59.48 17.14
N LEU A 202 17.05 -59.18 16.27
CA LEU A 202 18.09 -60.13 15.88
C LEU A 202 18.93 -60.60 17.07
N SER A 203 19.34 -59.68 17.95
CA SER A 203 20.11 -60.03 19.14
C SER A 203 19.33 -60.90 20.13
N VAL A 204 18.03 -60.60 20.34
CA VAL A 204 17.14 -61.38 21.21
C VAL A 204 16.90 -62.77 20.61
N ASN A 205 16.67 -62.86 19.30
CA ASN A 205 16.55 -64.14 18.61
C ASN A 205 17.84 -64.96 18.67
N ALA A 206 19.01 -64.33 18.53
CA ALA A 206 20.29 -65.01 18.67
C ALA A 206 20.51 -65.53 20.09
N ALA A 207 20.17 -64.73 21.11
CA ALA A 207 20.24 -65.13 22.51
C ALA A 207 19.27 -66.29 22.82
N SER A 208 18.03 -66.20 22.35
CA SER A 208 17.04 -67.28 22.52
C SER A 208 17.44 -68.57 21.80
N LYS A 209 18.01 -68.49 20.59
CA LYS A 209 18.56 -69.67 19.89
C LYS A 209 19.68 -70.33 20.70
N LYS A 210 20.56 -69.53 21.32
CA LYS A 210 21.65 -70.05 22.15
C LYS A 210 21.11 -70.73 23.42
N ASP A 211 20.15 -70.11 24.08
CA ASP A 211 19.49 -70.68 25.28
C ASP A 211 18.75 -71.99 24.95
N LEU A 212 18.01 -72.04 23.84
CA LEU A 212 17.39 -73.27 23.34
C LEU A 212 18.41 -74.37 23.04
N GLN A 213 19.57 -74.03 22.48
CA GLN A 213 20.65 -75.00 22.25
C GLN A 213 21.23 -75.53 23.57
N GLU A 214 21.44 -74.67 24.56
CA GLU A 214 21.95 -75.06 25.88
C GLU A 214 20.96 -75.95 26.64
N ASN A 215 19.67 -75.60 26.61
CA ASN A 215 18.59 -76.41 27.16
C ASN A 215 18.49 -77.77 26.45
N LEU A 216 18.64 -77.82 25.12
CA LEU A 216 18.64 -79.07 24.37
C LEU A 216 19.83 -79.98 24.74
N ILE A 217 21.01 -79.40 24.96
CA ILE A 217 22.19 -80.14 25.40
C ILE A 217 21.99 -80.70 26.82
N SER A 218 21.42 -79.89 27.71
CA SER A 218 21.11 -80.29 29.09
C SER A 218 20.09 -81.43 29.13
N ALA A 219 18.97 -81.29 28.39
CA ALA A 219 17.96 -82.34 28.27
C ALA A 219 18.53 -83.63 27.65
N LYS A 220 19.47 -83.54 26.70
CA LYS A 220 20.19 -84.72 26.18
C LYS A 220 21.04 -85.40 27.26
N HIS A 221 21.72 -84.64 28.12
CA HIS A 221 22.49 -85.21 29.23
C HIS A 221 21.58 -85.90 30.25
N GLU A 222 20.48 -85.27 30.63
CA GLU A 222 19.48 -85.87 31.53
C GLU A 222 18.89 -87.16 30.93
N LEU A 223 18.56 -87.16 29.64
CA LEU A 223 18.02 -88.33 28.95
C LEU A 223 19.03 -89.49 28.96
N LEU A 224 20.30 -89.22 28.68
CA LEU A 224 21.37 -90.23 28.76
C LEU A 224 21.52 -90.78 30.18
N GLN A 225 21.44 -89.92 31.19
CA GLN A 225 21.49 -90.34 32.60
C GLN A 225 20.31 -91.23 32.98
N VAL A 226 19.10 -90.89 32.55
CA VAL A 226 17.90 -91.72 32.76
C VAL A 226 18.02 -93.04 32.02
N GLN A 227 18.54 -93.04 30.78
CA GLN A 227 18.80 -94.28 30.04
C GLN A 227 19.81 -95.18 30.76
N GLU A 228 20.87 -94.63 31.35
CA GLU A 228 21.84 -95.39 32.14
C GLU A 228 21.20 -95.96 33.42
N GLN A 229 20.41 -95.16 34.14
CA GLN A 229 19.65 -95.62 35.30
C GLN A 229 18.65 -96.72 34.95
N LEU A 230 17.97 -96.60 33.80
CA LEU A 230 17.05 -97.61 33.30
C LEU A 230 17.79 -98.91 32.99
N ALA A 231 18.93 -98.85 32.30
CA ALA A 231 19.75 -100.02 32.00
C ALA A 231 20.26 -100.73 33.28
N LEU A 232 20.63 -99.95 34.31
CA LEU A 232 20.99 -100.49 35.62
C LEU A 232 19.80 -101.16 36.30
N ALA A 233 18.62 -100.52 36.30
CA ALA A 233 17.39 -101.07 36.86
C ALA A 233 16.94 -102.35 36.14
N GLU A 234 17.02 -102.39 34.81
CA GLU A 234 16.76 -103.59 34.00
C GLU A 234 17.73 -104.72 34.37
N LYS A 235 19.01 -104.43 34.54
CA LYS A 235 20.02 -105.42 34.96
C LYS A 235 19.77 -105.95 36.37
N GLU A 236 19.35 -105.09 37.31
CA GLU A 236 18.95 -105.51 38.65
C GLU A 236 17.66 -106.34 38.63
N LEU A 237 16.68 -105.96 37.81
CA LEU A 237 15.42 -106.69 37.64
C LEU A 237 15.69 -108.08 37.07
N GLU A 238 16.53 -108.19 36.03
CA GLU A 238 16.95 -109.47 35.45
C GLU A 238 17.65 -110.34 36.50
N LYS A 239 18.52 -109.76 37.32
CA LYS A 239 19.17 -110.48 38.43
C LYS A 239 18.17 -110.96 39.48
N LYS A 240 17.18 -110.14 39.85
CA LYS A 240 16.08 -110.54 40.78
C LYS A 240 15.17 -111.61 40.15
N PHE A 241 14.88 -111.49 38.86
CA PHE A 241 14.11 -112.47 38.10
C PHE A 241 14.80 -113.84 38.10
N GLN A 242 16.09 -113.89 37.79
CA GLN A 242 16.90 -115.13 37.87
C GLN A 242 16.97 -115.72 39.28
N GLN A 243 16.83 -114.89 40.32
CA GLN A 243 16.79 -115.32 41.72
C GLN A 243 15.40 -115.75 42.20
N THR A 244 14.35 -115.56 41.40
CA THR A 244 12.99 -115.90 41.81
C THR A 244 12.81 -117.42 41.86
N ALA A 245 12.10 -117.92 42.89
CA ALA A 245 11.91 -119.35 43.12
C ALA A 245 11.27 -120.07 41.91
N ALA A 246 10.34 -119.40 41.22
CA ALA A 246 9.73 -119.90 40.00
C ALA A 246 10.76 -120.12 38.87
N TYR A 247 11.67 -119.15 38.64
CA TYR A 247 12.70 -119.28 37.60
C TYR A 247 13.76 -120.32 37.97
N ARG A 248 14.21 -120.39 39.24
CA ARG A 248 15.12 -121.45 39.70
C ARG A 248 14.50 -122.83 39.56
N ASN A 249 13.26 -123.01 40.00
CA ASN A 249 12.55 -124.28 39.83
C ASN A 249 12.42 -124.65 38.34
N MET A 250 12.10 -123.69 37.47
CA MET A 250 12.01 -123.95 36.03
C MET A 250 13.37 -124.32 35.43
N LYS A 251 14.45 -123.64 35.83
CA LYS A 251 15.83 -123.95 35.42
C LYS A 251 16.29 -125.32 35.91
N ASP A 252 15.94 -125.69 37.14
CA ASP A 252 16.24 -127.02 37.72
C ASP A 252 15.44 -128.13 37.03
N ILE A 253 14.18 -127.88 36.68
CA ILE A 253 13.37 -128.82 35.88
C ILE A 253 13.96 -128.97 34.47
N LEU A 254 14.35 -127.87 33.82
CA LEU A 254 14.96 -127.89 32.48
C LEU A 254 16.30 -128.61 32.46
N THR A 255 17.17 -128.36 33.45
CA THR A 255 18.46 -129.05 33.58
C THR A 255 18.27 -130.54 33.85
N LYS A 256 17.39 -130.92 34.78
CA LYS A 256 17.04 -132.32 35.02
C LYS A 256 16.44 -133.00 33.79
N LYS A 257 15.51 -132.33 33.08
CA LYS A 257 14.96 -132.88 31.84
C LYS A 257 16.01 -133.01 30.74
N ASN A 258 16.95 -132.06 30.62
CA ASN A 258 18.06 -132.17 29.68
C ASN A 258 19.04 -133.29 30.04
N GLU A 259 19.28 -133.53 31.33
CA GLU A 259 20.07 -134.68 31.81
C GLU A 259 19.34 -135.99 31.56
N GLN A 260 18.04 -136.06 31.83
CA GLN A 260 17.19 -137.20 31.48
C GLN A 260 17.18 -137.43 29.97
N ILE A 261 17.10 -136.39 29.13
CA ILE A 261 17.21 -136.49 27.67
C ILE A 261 18.60 -136.99 27.27
N LYS A 262 19.68 -136.49 27.87
CA LYS A 262 21.04 -137.00 27.62
C LYS A 262 21.16 -138.47 28.01
N GLU A 263 20.57 -138.87 29.13
CA GLU A 263 20.64 -140.23 29.64
C GLU A 263 19.76 -141.19 28.82
N ILE A 264 18.57 -140.73 28.38
CA ILE A 264 17.72 -141.42 27.40
C ILE A 264 18.45 -141.54 26.06
N ARG A 265 19.06 -140.46 25.53
CA ARG A 265 19.88 -140.52 24.31
C ARG A 265 21.03 -141.52 24.47
N LYS A 266 21.72 -141.53 25.60
CA LYS A 266 22.83 -142.45 25.90
C LYS A 266 22.36 -143.91 26.07
N ARG A 267 21.11 -144.14 26.51
CA ARG A 267 20.47 -145.46 26.54
C ARG A 267 19.95 -145.88 25.16
N LEU A 268 19.34 -144.98 24.40
CA LEU A 268 18.90 -145.21 23.01
C LEU A 268 20.09 -145.61 22.14
N GLN A 269 21.25 -144.98 22.34
CA GLN A 269 22.51 -145.29 21.67
C GLN A 269 23.03 -146.74 21.91
N ARG A 270 22.44 -147.50 22.85
CA ARG A 270 22.71 -148.95 23.02
C ARG A 270 21.80 -149.86 22.19
N TYR A 271 20.67 -149.36 21.71
CA TYR A 271 19.63 -150.12 21.02
C TYR A 271 19.39 -149.65 19.57
N GLU A 272 19.84 -148.43 19.24
CA GLU A 272 19.92 -147.87 17.90
C GLU A 272 21.34 -147.27 17.72
N PRO A 273 22.32 -148.02 17.19
CA PRO A 273 23.55 -147.42 16.70
C PRO A 273 23.22 -146.60 15.44
N ASP A 274 23.37 -145.28 15.54
CA ASP A 274 23.10 -144.31 14.46
C ASP A 274 23.74 -144.77 13.13
N GLU A 275 22.87 -145.10 12.18
CA GLU A 275 22.94 -144.64 10.79
C GLU A 275 22.61 -143.14 10.70
#